data_AF-A0A349NHM6-F1
#
_entry.id   AF-A0A349NHM6-F1
#
_cell.length_a   1.000
_cell.length_b   1.000
_cell.length_c   1.000
_cell.angle_alpha   90.00
_cell.angle_beta   90.00
_cell.angle_gamma   90.00
#
_symmetry.space_group_name_H-M   'P 1'
#
loop_
_entity.id
_entity.type
_entity.pdbx_description
1 polymer ?
#
loop_
_entity_poly.entity_id
_entity_poly.type
_entity_poly.pdbx_seq_one_letter_code
_entity_poly.pdbx_strand_id
1 'polypeptide(L)'
;MNIYCIPCRKLVLIYFFLVLCLCARPASFIPVITNYSSTVYNGGLQNWSVTQGDNGEIYIGNNNGVLVYDGYTWHKWAIPGNAIVRSVFYNHGRLYVGSQEEFGYMTRNKMGEMTYHSLWKQLRGYQPHNDEIWKILKTKDNKIIFQSFCSWFEYDGHRVQAHYNAAQLPLYFFNIKGTIYVQLVNGPLCILHNNKYIPLVSRKQLGGDGVVAAMSLAGSKILLCTEFHGLYILEGKKVSVFHVDNSSQLLQAQANRAVITRDGKTIVVGTIMDGIFGYDCRGHLLWHYNKQNRLGNNTVLMLYCDR
;
A
#
# COMPACT_ATOMS: atom_id res chain seq x y z
N MET A 1 -64.96 23.97 15.20
CA MET A 1 -63.88 22.99 14.98
C MET A 1 -63.78 22.76 13.48
N ASN A 2 -62.93 23.52 12.77
CA ASN A 2 -62.86 23.47 11.31
C ASN A 2 -62.02 22.27 10.86
N ILE A 3 -62.69 21.23 10.39
CA ILE A 3 -62.06 20.07 9.76
C ILE A 3 -61.68 20.50 8.34
N TYR A 4 -60.42 20.87 8.13
CA TYR A 4 -59.89 21.13 6.79
C TYR A 4 -59.83 19.80 6.03
N CYS A 5 -60.80 19.60 5.12
CA CYS A 5 -60.82 18.46 4.23
C CYS A 5 -59.70 18.63 3.18
N ILE A 6 -58.64 17.82 3.27
CA ILE A 6 -57.58 17.82 2.27
C ILE A 6 -58.16 17.22 0.99
N PRO A 7 -58.20 17.96 -0.14
CA PRO A 7 -58.80 17.44 -1.38
C PRO A 7 -58.02 16.21 -1.86
N CYS A 8 -58.74 15.16 -2.27
CA CYS A 8 -58.20 13.85 -2.70
C CYS A 8 -57.01 13.96 -3.69
N ARG A 9 -57.03 14.95 -4.58
CA ARG A 9 -55.91 15.26 -5.50
C ARG A 9 -54.58 15.56 -4.80
N LYS A 10 -54.59 16.24 -3.64
CA LYS A 10 -53.38 16.55 -2.86
C LYS A 10 -52.79 15.29 -2.21
N LEU A 11 -53.64 14.35 -1.78
CA LEU A 11 -53.19 13.07 -1.21
C LEU A 11 -52.53 12.16 -2.25
N VAL A 12 -53.06 12.12 -3.47
CA VAL A 12 -52.46 11.39 -4.60
C VAL A 12 -51.09 11.95 -4.97
N LEU A 13 -50.94 13.28 -5.00
CA LEU A 13 -49.66 13.94 -5.27
C LEU A 13 -48.61 13.67 -4.19
N ILE A 14 -48.99 13.68 -2.92
CA ILE A 14 -48.08 13.37 -1.79
C ILE A 14 -47.65 11.89 -1.84
N TYR A 15 -48.58 10.98 -2.13
CA TYR A 15 -48.26 9.56 -2.30
C TYR A 15 -47.31 9.33 -3.47
N PHE A 16 -47.56 9.96 -4.62
CA PHE A 16 -46.67 9.88 -5.78
C PHE A 16 -45.27 10.42 -5.48
N PHE A 17 -45.18 11.53 -4.74
CA PHE A 17 -43.90 12.10 -4.31
C PHE A 17 -43.15 11.21 -3.31
N LEU A 18 -43.86 10.58 -2.37
CA LEU A 18 -43.27 9.61 -1.44
C LEU A 18 -42.74 8.36 -2.15
N VAL A 19 -43.46 7.85 -3.15
CA VAL A 19 -43.01 6.72 -3.98
C VAL A 19 -41.75 7.12 -4.77
N LEU A 20 -41.72 8.31 -5.38
CA LEU A 20 -40.53 8.81 -6.09
C LEU A 20 -39.30 8.94 -5.17
N CYS A 21 -39.48 9.43 -3.95
CA CYS A 21 -38.40 9.49 -2.95
C CYS A 21 -37.88 8.11 -2.54
N LEU A 22 -38.74 7.09 -2.50
CA LEU A 22 -38.34 5.70 -2.21
C LEU A 22 -37.65 5.02 -3.41
N CYS A 23 -37.91 5.48 -4.63
CA CYS A 23 -37.24 5.02 -5.86
C CYS A 23 -35.88 5.70 -6.10
N ALA A 24 -35.63 6.86 -5.48
CA ALA A 24 -34.39 7.59 -5.63
C ALA A 24 -33.23 6.84 -4.97
N ARG A 25 -32.50 6.07 -5.77
CA ARG A 25 -31.22 5.50 -5.34
C ARG A 25 -30.17 6.62 -5.37
N PRO A 26 -29.41 6.84 -4.29
CA PRO A 26 -28.27 7.75 -4.35
C PRO A 26 -27.34 7.27 -5.47
N ALA A 27 -26.88 8.19 -6.32
CA ALA A 27 -25.87 7.86 -7.31
C ALA A 27 -24.62 7.35 -6.58
N SER A 28 -24.15 6.15 -6.92
CA SER A 28 -22.88 5.65 -6.40
C SER A 28 -21.76 6.60 -6.80
N PHE A 29 -20.96 7.03 -5.84
CA PHE A 29 -19.78 7.84 -6.11
C PHE A 29 -18.80 7.05 -6.99
N ILE A 30 -18.41 7.63 -8.13
CA ILE A 30 -17.46 7.07 -9.08
C ILE A 30 -16.19 7.93 -9.04
N PRO A 31 -15.07 7.42 -8.49
CA PRO A 31 -13.80 8.12 -8.56
C PRO A 31 -13.40 8.51 -9.99
N VAL A 32 -12.88 9.73 -10.15
CA VAL A 32 -12.24 10.16 -11.39
C VAL A 32 -10.86 9.52 -11.48
N ILE A 33 -10.53 8.94 -12.64
CA ILE A 33 -9.25 8.27 -12.87
C ILE A 33 -8.47 9.02 -13.94
N THR A 34 -7.24 9.40 -13.60
CA THR A 34 -6.25 9.96 -14.51
C THR A 34 -5.11 8.98 -14.68
N ASN A 35 -4.75 8.66 -15.93
CA ASN A 35 -3.66 7.74 -16.24
C ASN A 35 -2.46 8.52 -16.78
N TYR A 36 -1.27 8.28 -16.20
CA TYR A 36 0.01 8.79 -16.70
C TYR A 36 0.83 7.63 -17.28
N SER A 37 1.07 7.64 -18.59
CA SER A 37 1.87 6.61 -19.27
C SER A 37 3.37 6.92 -19.22
N SER A 38 4.20 5.93 -19.54
CA SER A 38 5.66 6.09 -19.62
C SER A 38 6.12 7.12 -20.63
N THR A 39 5.33 7.38 -21.66
CA THR A 39 5.57 8.46 -22.61
C THR A 39 5.37 9.85 -22.00
N VAL A 40 4.53 9.99 -20.96
CA VAL A 40 4.31 11.27 -20.27
C VAL A 40 5.43 11.55 -19.28
N TYR A 41 5.81 10.58 -18.45
CA TYR A 41 6.87 10.77 -17.44
C TYR A 41 8.29 10.44 -17.93
N ASN A 42 8.44 9.98 -19.19
CA ASN A 42 9.71 9.65 -19.83
C ASN A 42 10.61 8.69 -19.00
N GLY A 43 10.02 7.60 -18.51
CA GLY A 43 10.67 6.60 -17.65
C GLY A 43 10.39 5.17 -18.10
N GLY A 44 10.79 4.20 -17.27
CA GLY A 44 10.52 2.78 -17.51
C GLY A 44 9.05 2.43 -17.27
N LEU A 45 8.60 1.26 -17.76
CA LEU A 45 7.18 0.89 -17.76
C LEU A 45 6.61 0.60 -16.36
N GLN A 46 7.43 0.05 -15.47
CA GLN A 46 6.99 -0.36 -14.13
C GLN A 46 7.32 0.71 -13.08
N ASN A 47 6.29 1.03 -12.30
CA ASN A 47 6.37 1.85 -11.09
C ASN A 47 6.16 0.94 -9.88
N TRP A 48 7.18 0.80 -9.04
CA TRP A 48 7.25 -0.21 -7.97
C TRP A 48 6.81 0.31 -6.62
N SER A 49 7.01 1.60 -6.38
CA SER A 49 6.81 2.21 -5.07
C SER A 49 6.49 3.68 -5.24
N VAL A 50 5.77 4.25 -4.27
CA VAL A 50 5.39 5.64 -4.26
C VAL A 50 5.37 6.17 -2.82
N THR A 51 5.81 7.41 -2.65
CA THR A 51 5.81 8.15 -1.39
C THR A 51 5.64 9.65 -1.69
N GLN A 52 5.31 10.45 -0.68
CA GLN A 52 5.13 11.89 -0.84
C GLN A 52 6.05 12.68 0.10
N GLY A 53 6.64 13.74 -0.45
CA GLY A 53 7.46 14.71 0.26
C GLY A 53 6.68 15.67 1.13
N ASP A 54 7.38 16.43 1.98
CA ASP A 54 6.75 17.45 2.82
C ASP A 54 6.25 18.65 2.02
N ASN A 55 6.80 18.86 0.82
CA ASN A 55 6.39 19.88 -0.14
C ASN A 55 5.28 19.40 -1.11
N GLY A 56 4.71 18.21 -0.89
CA GLY A 56 3.63 17.67 -1.72
C GLY A 56 4.09 16.89 -2.96
N GLU A 57 5.38 16.93 -3.31
CA GLU A 57 5.93 16.16 -4.43
C GLU A 57 5.73 14.67 -4.25
N ILE A 58 5.30 14.00 -5.32
CA ILE A 58 5.16 12.54 -5.37
C ILE A 58 6.47 11.95 -5.92
N TYR A 59 7.07 11.04 -5.16
CA TYR A 59 8.27 10.30 -5.53
C TYR A 59 7.91 8.88 -5.87
N ILE A 60 8.37 8.38 -7.00
CA ILE A 60 8.03 7.04 -7.52
C ILE A 60 9.32 6.27 -7.84
N GLY A 61 9.43 5.06 -7.30
CA GLY A 61 10.45 4.11 -7.71
C GLY A 61 10.09 3.49 -9.06
N ASN A 62 10.97 3.59 -10.04
CA ASN A 62 10.72 3.18 -11.41
C ASN A 62 11.88 2.34 -11.96
N ASN A 63 11.61 1.58 -13.02
CA ASN A 63 12.64 0.85 -13.78
C ASN A 63 13.78 1.71 -14.33
N ASN A 64 13.67 3.03 -14.31
CA ASN A 64 14.67 3.96 -14.80
C ASN A 64 15.03 5.04 -13.78
N GLY A 65 15.15 4.67 -12.49
CA GLY A 65 15.51 5.58 -11.41
C GLY A 65 14.31 6.05 -10.59
N VAL A 66 14.41 7.26 -10.03
CA VAL A 66 13.34 7.91 -9.27
C VAL A 66 12.63 8.91 -10.16
N LEU A 67 11.30 8.80 -10.25
CA LEU A 67 10.45 9.84 -10.84
C LEU A 67 9.95 10.78 -9.73
N VAL A 68 9.86 12.06 -10.03
CA VAL A 68 9.33 13.10 -9.14
C VAL A 68 8.26 13.87 -9.89
N TYR A 69 7.06 13.95 -9.31
CA TYR A 69 5.93 14.69 -9.85
C TYR A 69 5.51 15.79 -8.89
N ASP A 70 5.48 17.03 -9.36
CA ASP A 70 5.14 18.21 -8.56
C ASP A 70 3.66 18.63 -8.66
N GLY A 71 2.85 17.87 -9.41
CA GLY A 71 1.46 18.23 -9.74
C GLY A 71 1.28 18.75 -11.16
N TYR A 72 2.37 19.06 -11.88
CA TYR A 72 2.36 19.54 -13.25
C TYR A 72 3.48 18.94 -14.11
N THR A 73 4.72 18.98 -13.63
CA THR A 73 5.90 18.47 -14.32
C THR A 73 6.42 17.17 -13.73
N TRP A 74 7.09 16.39 -14.60
CA TRP A 74 7.78 15.16 -14.25
C TRP A 74 9.29 15.37 -14.37
N HIS A 75 10.00 15.00 -13.31
CA HIS A 75 11.45 14.94 -13.30
C HIS A 75 11.91 13.50 -13.04
N LYS A 76 13.09 13.16 -13.57
CA LYS A 76 13.68 11.84 -13.39
C LYS A 76 15.11 11.98 -12.88
N TRP A 77 15.43 11.22 -11.85
CA TRP A 77 16.77 11.18 -11.24
C TRP A 77 17.30 9.76 -11.25
N ALA A 78 18.49 9.59 -11.83
CA ALA A 78 19.18 8.30 -11.82
C ALA A 78 19.82 8.04 -10.45
N ILE A 79 19.97 6.75 -10.13
CA ILE A 79 20.89 6.26 -9.09
C ILE A 79 22.13 5.66 -9.75
N PRO A 80 23.23 5.40 -8.99
CA PRO A 80 24.43 4.80 -9.56
C PRO A 80 24.14 3.57 -10.43
N GLY A 81 24.77 3.50 -11.61
CA GLY A 81 24.57 2.41 -12.56
C GLY A 81 23.22 2.43 -13.32
N ASN A 82 22.43 3.50 -13.20
CA ASN A 82 21.07 3.59 -13.78
C ASN A 82 20.16 2.42 -13.35
N ALA A 83 20.34 1.96 -12.11
CA ALA A 83 19.64 0.79 -11.60
C ALA A 83 18.13 1.02 -11.40
N ILE A 84 17.38 -0.08 -11.38
CA ILE A 84 15.95 -0.10 -11.10
C ILE A 84 15.71 0.32 -9.65
N VAL A 85 14.83 1.29 -9.42
CA VAL A 85 14.40 1.66 -8.07
C VAL A 85 13.14 0.88 -7.71
N ARG A 86 13.27 -0.03 -6.76
CA ARG A 86 12.20 -0.91 -6.29
C ARG A 86 11.38 -0.30 -5.16
N SER A 87 12.01 0.51 -4.32
CA SER A 87 11.34 1.11 -3.18
C SER A 87 11.81 2.54 -2.92
N VAL A 88 10.86 3.38 -2.51
CA VAL A 88 11.10 4.76 -2.07
C VAL A 88 10.37 5.03 -0.76
N PHE A 89 10.99 5.81 0.11
CA PHE A 89 10.37 6.28 1.35
C PHE A 89 10.92 7.66 1.72
N TYR A 90 10.05 8.66 1.78
CA TYR A 90 10.46 10.01 2.15
C TYR A 90 10.31 10.24 3.65
N ASN A 91 11.32 10.85 4.29
CA ASN A 91 11.25 11.30 5.67
C ASN A 91 12.22 12.48 5.92
N HIS A 92 11.67 13.63 6.30
CA HIS A 92 12.38 14.84 6.74
C HIS A 92 13.53 15.26 5.80
N GLY A 93 13.22 15.53 4.54
CA GLY A 93 14.19 16.03 3.55
C GLY A 93 15.12 14.96 2.96
N ARG A 94 14.97 13.70 3.37
CA ARG A 94 15.66 12.55 2.77
C ARG A 94 14.66 11.65 2.06
N LEU A 95 14.94 11.35 0.80
CA LEU A 95 14.29 10.28 0.06
C LEU A 95 15.14 9.03 0.17
N TYR A 96 14.72 8.05 0.98
CA TYR A 96 15.36 6.75 1.02
C TYR A 96 14.98 5.95 -0.23
N VAL A 97 15.96 5.26 -0.80
CA VAL A 97 15.85 4.57 -2.09
C VAL A 97 16.46 3.18 -1.97
N GLY A 98 15.74 2.18 -2.49
CA GLY A 98 16.13 0.78 -2.51
C GLY A 98 16.14 0.19 -3.93
N SER A 99 17.17 -0.59 -4.22
CA SER A 99 17.45 -1.25 -5.50
C SER A 99 17.93 -2.70 -5.25
N GLN A 100 18.31 -3.41 -6.30
CA GLN A 100 19.07 -4.66 -6.19
C GLN A 100 20.50 -4.37 -5.72
N GLU A 101 20.88 -5.01 -4.62
CA GLU A 101 22.19 -4.93 -3.95
C GLU A 101 22.73 -3.50 -3.80
N GLU A 102 21.81 -2.56 -3.58
CA GLU A 102 22.10 -1.15 -3.37
C GLU A 102 20.92 -0.51 -2.65
N PHE A 103 21.21 0.32 -1.65
CA PHE A 103 20.25 1.19 -1.01
C PHE A 103 20.94 2.38 -0.36
N GLY A 104 20.19 3.46 -0.21
CA GLY A 104 20.73 4.70 0.29
C GLY A 104 19.65 5.75 0.45
N TYR A 105 20.06 7.02 0.37
CA TYR A 105 19.13 8.13 0.34
C TYR A 105 19.60 9.24 -0.59
N MET A 106 18.63 10.01 -1.06
CA MET A 106 18.85 11.22 -1.84
C MET A 106 18.49 12.45 -1.00
N THR A 107 19.29 13.50 -1.14
CA THR A 107 19.02 14.83 -0.59
C THR A 107 19.10 15.88 -1.67
N ARG A 108 18.33 16.96 -1.55
CA ARG A 108 18.47 18.12 -2.42
C ARG A 108 19.68 18.95 -2.03
N ASN A 109 20.49 19.34 -3.00
CA ASN A 109 21.55 20.33 -2.83
C ASN A 109 20.96 21.76 -2.87
N LYS A 110 21.81 22.78 -2.69
CA LYS A 110 21.39 24.20 -2.71
C LYS A 110 20.81 24.65 -4.06
N MET A 111 21.09 23.92 -5.14
CA MET A 111 20.59 24.17 -6.49
C MET A 111 19.31 23.38 -6.79
N GLY A 112 18.80 22.62 -5.82
CA GLY A 112 17.59 21.80 -5.97
C GLY A 112 17.83 20.42 -6.59
N GLU A 113 19.06 20.08 -6.95
CA GLU A 113 19.39 18.79 -7.56
C GLU A 113 19.49 17.68 -6.51
N MET A 114 19.07 16.47 -6.88
CA MET A 114 19.11 15.31 -6.00
C MET A 114 20.50 14.67 -6.02
N THR A 115 21.14 14.58 -4.86
CA THR A 115 22.42 13.87 -4.66
C THR A 115 22.19 12.56 -3.94
N TYR A 116 22.66 11.44 -4.50
CA TYR A 116 22.52 10.11 -3.92
C TYR A 116 23.70 9.76 -2.99
N HIS A 117 23.38 9.16 -1.84
CA HIS A 117 24.32 8.68 -0.83
C HIS A 117 24.08 7.19 -0.60
N SER A 118 25.00 6.35 -1.06
CA SER A 118 24.93 4.89 -0.88
C SER A 118 25.18 4.52 0.59
N LEU A 119 24.31 3.68 1.14
CA LEU A 119 24.47 3.04 2.44
C LEU A 119 24.97 1.59 2.29
N TRP A 120 24.77 0.97 1.14
CA TRP A 120 25.24 -0.40 0.84
C TRP A 120 26.74 -0.58 1.09
N LYS A 121 27.55 0.43 0.74
CA LYS A 121 29.01 0.43 0.94
C LYS A 121 29.45 0.34 2.41
N GLN A 122 28.54 0.54 3.37
CA GLN A 122 28.84 0.37 4.80
C GLN A 122 28.85 -1.10 5.25
N LEU A 123 28.26 -2.01 4.47
CA LEU A 123 28.11 -3.43 4.78
C LEU A 123 29.42 -4.23 4.58
N ARG A 124 30.49 -3.84 5.28
CA ARG A 124 31.79 -4.52 5.18
C ARG A 124 31.69 -5.97 5.64
N GLY A 125 32.00 -6.91 4.75
CA GLY A 125 32.02 -8.35 5.03
C GLY A 125 30.65 -9.04 4.97
N TYR A 126 29.57 -8.33 4.63
CA TYR A 126 28.28 -8.94 4.33
C TYR A 126 28.33 -9.67 2.99
N GLN A 127 27.75 -10.86 2.93
CA GLN A 127 27.60 -11.63 1.70
C GLN A 127 26.18 -11.43 1.17
N PRO A 128 26.00 -10.83 -0.02
CA PRO A 128 24.66 -10.61 -0.59
C PRO A 128 23.92 -11.93 -0.86
N HIS A 129 22.60 -11.89 -0.69
CA HIS A 129 21.72 -13.04 -0.93
C HIS A 129 20.76 -12.79 -2.09
N ASN A 130 21.25 -12.14 -3.17
CA ASN A 130 20.43 -11.54 -4.22
C ASN A 130 19.43 -10.53 -3.63
N ASP A 131 19.97 -9.63 -2.82
CA ASP A 131 19.17 -8.74 -1.99
C ASP A 131 18.56 -7.62 -2.81
N GLU A 132 17.25 -7.67 -3.00
CA GLU A 132 16.50 -6.65 -3.70
C GLU A 132 15.59 -5.91 -2.72
N ILE A 133 15.77 -4.60 -2.59
CA ILE A 133 15.09 -3.83 -1.55
C ILE A 133 13.68 -3.45 -2.00
N TRP A 134 12.71 -4.30 -1.65
CA TRP A 134 11.31 -4.19 -2.02
C TRP A 134 10.50 -3.24 -1.14
N LYS A 135 10.96 -2.96 0.08
CA LYS A 135 10.24 -2.06 0.98
C LYS A 135 11.18 -1.29 1.89
N ILE A 136 10.80 -0.04 2.16
CA ILE A 136 11.45 0.82 3.13
C ILE A 136 10.40 1.31 4.11
N LEU A 137 10.72 1.26 5.41
CA LEU A 137 9.83 1.77 6.44
C LEU A 137 10.62 2.36 7.60
N LYS A 138 9.98 3.26 8.33
CA LYS A 138 10.53 3.86 9.54
C LYS A 138 10.04 3.13 10.77
N THR A 139 10.90 2.91 11.76
CA THR A 139 10.53 2.34 13.07
C THR A 139 10.08 3.44 14.04
N LYS A 140 9.49 3.06 15.18
CA LYS A 140 9.06 4.02 16.21
C LYS A 140 10.24 4.81 16.82
N ASP A 141 11.41 4.21 16.87
CA ASP A 141 12.68 4.80 17.33
C ASP A 141 13.46 5.51 16.21
N ASN A 142 12.79 5.89 15.12
CA ASN A 142 13.32 6.67 13.99
C ASN A 142 14.40 5.99 13.12
N LYS A 143 14.61 4.69 13.28
CA LYS A 143 15.48 3.93 12.37
C LYS A 143 14.76 3.63 11.06
N ILE A 144 15.53 3.39 10.01
CA ILE A 144 15.03 3.04 8.68
C ILE A 144 15.34 1.59 8.40
N ILE A 145 14.31 0.80 8.10
CA ILE A 145 14.45 -0.59 7.66
C ILE A 145 14.39 -0.62 6.14
N PHE A 146 15.39 -1.24 5.53
CA PHE A 146 15.42 -1.63 4.11
C PHE A 146 15.20 -3.14 4.05
N GLN A 147 14.09 -3.57 3.45
CA GLN A 147 13.66 -4.96 3.43
C GLN A 147 13.87 -5.61 2.07
N SER A 148 14.54 -6.76 2.08
CA SER A 148 14.65 -7.74 0.98
C SER A 148 13.78 -8.97 1.29
N PHE A 149 13.63 -9.91 0.35
CA PHE A 149 12.81 -11.12 0.54
C PHE A 149 13.38 -12.16 1.52
N CYS A 150 14.68 -12.09 1.81
CA CYS A 150 15.37 -13.07 2.66
C CYS A 150 16.24 -12.42 3.75
N SER A 151 16.46 -11.10 3.66
CA SER A 151 17.26 -10.32 4.60
C SER A 151 16.62 -8.94 4.81
N TRP A 152 17.12 -8.20 5.79
CA TRP A 152 16.77 -6.79 5.97
C TRP A 152 17.92 -6.04 6.64
N PHE A 153 17.89 -4.72 6.50
CA PHE A 153 18.95 -3.83 6.97
C PHE A 153 18.36 -2.71 7.79
N GLU A 154 18.95 -2.42 8.94
CA GLU A 154 18.55 -1.34 9.83
C GLU A 154 19.56 -0.21 9.75
N TYR A 155 19.11 1.02 9.49
CA TYR A 155 19.92 2.22 9.47
C TYR A 155 19.48 3.18 10.58
N ASP A 156 20.41 3.51 11.48
CA ASP A 156 20.16 4.37 12.65
C ASP A 156 20.41 5.87 12.39
N GLY A 157 20.78 6.24 11.17
CA GLY A 157 21.22 7.59 10.80
C GLY A 157 22.75 7.72 10.65
N HIS A 158 23.50 6.72 11.10
CA HIS A 158 24.96 6.69 11.04
C HIS A 158 25.51 5.37 10.48
N ARG A 159 25.01 4.22 10.98
CA ARG A 159 25.48 2.88 10.66
C ARG A 159 24.35 2.00 10.13
N VAL A 160 24.73 1.03 9.32
CA VAL A 160 23.84 -0.02 8.82
C VAL A 160 24.14 -1.33 9.55
N GLN A 161 23.10 -1.98 10.08
CA GLN A 161 23.14 -3.34 10.58
C GLN A 161 22.40 -4.27 9.62
N ALA A 162 23.05 -5.35 9.17
CA ALA A 162 22.41 -6.39 8.36
C ALA A 162 21.81 -7.49 9.23
N HIS A 163 20.67 -8.03 8.80
CA HIS A 163 19.96 -9.12 9.44
C HIS A 163 19.62 -10.20 8.42
N TYR A 164 20.20 -11.38 8.62
CA TYR A 164 19.93 -12.57 7.82
C TYR A 164 19.88 -13.80 8.73
N ASN A 165 18.88 -14.65 8.50
CA ASN A 165 18.75 -15.93 9.16
C ASN A 165 18.10 -16.92 8.20
N ALA A 166 18.88 -17.88 7.69
CA ALA A 166 18.41 -18.89 6.73
C ALA A 166 17.21 -19.73 7.25
N ALA A 167 17.04 -19.85 8.57
CA ALA A 167 15.92 -20.57 9.17
C ALA A 167 14.62 -19.73 9.24
N GLN A 168 14.71 -18.40 9.08
CA GLN A 168 13.58 -17.48 9.24
C GLN A 168 13.68 -16.33 8.22
N LEU A 169 13.26 -16.61 6.98
CA LEU A 169 13.30 -15.65 5.88
C LEU A 169 12.06 -14.74 5.91
N PRO A 170 12.23 -13.41 6.00
CA PRO A 170 11.10 -12.50 6.07
C PRO A 170 10.67 -12.00 4.68
N LEU A 171 9.40 -12.20 4.34
CA LEU A 171 8.86 -11.92 3.01
C LEU A 171 8.30 -10.50 2.87
N TYR A 172 7.49 -10.05 3.84
CA TYR A 172 6.83 -8.74 3.80
C TYR A 172 6.82 -8.08 5.17
N PHE A 173 7.14 -6.78 5.21
CA PHE A 173 7.05 -5.97 6.43
C PHE A 173 5.92 -4.97 6.37
N PHE A 174 5.30 -4.71 7.52
CA PHE A 174 4.24 -3.73 7.70
C PHE A 174 4.51 -2.90 8.95
N ASN A 175 4.47 -1.57 8.85
CA ASN A 175 4.43 -0.71 10.04
C ASN A 175 2.96 -0.34 10.31
N ILE A 176 2.46 -0.74 11.47
CA ILE A 176 1.12 -0.39 11.93
C ILE A 176 1.25 0.26 13.30
N LYS A 177 0.97 1.56 13.37
CA LYS A 177 1.03 2.36 14.60
C LYS A 177 2.39 2.22 15.35
N GLY A 178 3.49 2.06 14.61
CA GLY A 178 4.84 1.94 15.16
C GLY A 178 5.29 0.51 15.47
N THR A 179 4.39 -0.48 15.40
CA THR A 179 4.73 -1.90 15.52
C THR A 179 5.05 -2.46 14.14
N ILE A 180 6.19 -3.15 14.03
CA ILE A 180 6.61 -3.80 12.80
C ILE A 180 6.10 -5.25 12.79
N TYR A 181 5.22 -5.55 11.84
CA TYR A 181 4.74 -6.89 11.55
C TYR A 181 5.53 -7.47 10.38
N VAL A 182 5.79 -8.77 10.42
CA VAL A 182 6.61 -9.46 9.42
C VAL A 182 5.93 -10.76 9.03
N GLN A 183 5.61 -10.92 7.75
CA GLN A 183 5.20 -12.20 7.19
C GLN A 183 6.46 -13.00 6.85
N LEU A 184 6.66 -14.18 7.45
CA LEU A 184 7.77 -15.07 7.09
C LEU A 184 7.40 -15.93 5.86
N VAL A 185 8.40 -16.31 5.05
CA VAL A 185 8.25 -17.28 3.95
C VAL A 185 7.78 -18.61 4.54
N ASN A 186 6.66 -19.13 4.04
CA ASN A 186 6.04 -20.38 4.52
C ASN A 186 5.81 -20.45 6.04
N GLY A 187 5.84 -19.30 6.72
CA GLY A 187 5.79 -19.19 8.18
C GLY A 187 4.68 -18.27 8.68
N PRO A 188 4.57 -18.08 10.01
CA PRO A 188 3.56 -17.23 10.61
C PRO A 188 3.74 -15.74 10.26
N LEU A 189 2.67 -14.97 10.46
CA LEU A 189 2.78 -13.52 10.66
C LEU A 189 3.31 -13.28 12.08
N CYS A 190 4.38 -12.50 12.17
CA CYS A 190 5.12 -12.21 13.39
C CYS A 190 5.10 -10.71 13.73
N ILE A 191 5.45 -10.39 14.97
CA ILE A 191 5.89 -9.07 15.37
C ILE A 191 7.42 -9.09 15.43
N LEU A 192 8.07 -8.10 14.82
CA LEU A 192 9.50 -7.89 14.97
C LEU A 192 9.76 -7.12 16.27
N HIS A 193 10.51 -7.74 17.18
CA HIS A 193 10.88 -7.14 18.46
C HIS A 193 12.31 -7.55 18.83
N ASN A 194 13.18 -6.58 19.10
CA ASN A 194 14.60 -6.81 19.39
C ASN A 194 15.26 -7.76 18.39
N ASN A 195 15.02 -7.53 17.09
CA ASN A 195 15.54 -8.32 15.97
C ASN A 195 15.11 -9.80 15.96
N LYS A 196 14.08 -10.15 16.73
CA LYS A 196 13.47 -11.49 16.76
C LYS A 196 12.05 -11.44 16.22
N TYR A 197 11.67 -12.50 15.53
CA TYR A 197 10.30 -12.69 15.04
C TYR A 197 9.47 -13.41 16.11
N ILE A 198 8.54 -12.68 16.75
CA ILE A 198 7.61 -13.23 17.73
C ILE A 198 6.34 -13.67 16.98
N PRO A 199 6.02 -14.98 16.90
CA PRO A 199 4.84 -15.45 16.18
C PRO A 199 3.54 -14.89 16.75
N LEU A 200 2.65 -14.44 15.87
CA LEU A 200 1.36 -13.87 16.23
C LEU A 200 0.18 -14.64 15.62
N VAL A 201 0.21 -14.89 14.31
CA VAL A 201 -0.83 -15.61 13.57
C VAL A 201 -0.19 -16.70 12.72
N SER A 202 -0.67 -17.95 12.87
CA SER A 202 -0.23 -19.05 12.01
C SER A 202 -0.85 -18.95 10.62
N ARG A 203 -0.15 -19.43 9.56
CA ARG A 203 -0.73 -19.46 8.20
C ARG A 203 -2.03 -20.23 8.12
N LYS A 204 -2.19 -21.31 8.92
CA LYS A 204 -3.42 -22.10 8.97
C LYS A 204 -4.65 -21.26 9.34
N GLN A 205 -4.50 -20.25 10.20
CA GLN A 205 -5.59 -19.32 10.55
C GLN A 205 -5.97 -18.39 9.39
N LEU A 206 -5.13 -18.30 8.36
CA LEU A 206 -5.28 -17.47 7.17
C LEU A 206 -5.41 -18.33 5.90
N GLY A 207 -6.01 -19.52 6.01
CA GLY A 207 -6.21 -20.42 4.86
C GLY A 207 -4.94 -21.07 4.30
N GLY A 208 -3.82 -20.99 5.01
CA GLY A 208 -2.52 -21.45 4.52
C GLY A 208 -1.74 -20.40 3.72
N ASP A 209 -2.22 -19.14 3.70
CA ASP A 209 -1.74 -18.07 2.83
C ASP A 209 -0.78 -17.09 3.50
N GLY A 210 -0.14 -16.22 2.70
CA GLY A 210 0.71 -15.13 3.17
C GLY A 210 -0.03 -13.79 3.21
N VAL A 211 0.22 -13.00 4.26
CA VAL A 211 -0.25 -11.61 4.31
C VAL A 211 0.59 -10.73 3.38
N VAL A 212 -0.06 -10.03 2.45
CA VAL A 212 0.56 -9.12 1.47
C VAL A 212 0.34 -7.64 1.81
N ALA A 213 -0.66 -7.34 2.64
CA ALA A 213 -0.90 -6.01 3.20
C ALA A 213 -1.57 -6.09 4.57
N ALA A 214 -1.26 -5.12 5.44
CA ALA A 214 -1.88 -5.02 6.76
C ALA A 214 -2.07 -3.55 7.14
N MET A 215 -3.26 -3.20 7.64
CA MET A 215 -3.67 -1.81 7.89
C MET A 215 -4.44 -1.72 9.20
N SER A 216 -4.26 -0.62 9.94
CA SER A 216 -5.08 -0.38 11.14
C SER A 216 -6.51 -0.04 10.75
N LEU A 217 -7.47 -0.62 11.47
CA LEU A 217 -8.85 -0.15 11.53
C LEU A 217 -9.10 0.64 12.82
N ALA A 218 -10.35 1.05 13.04
CA ALA A 218 -10.80 1.65 14.28
C ALA A 218 -10.51 0.74 15.50
N GLY A 219 -10.13 1.36 16.62
CA GLY A 219 -9.73 0.63 17.83
C GLY A 219 -8.40 -0.10 17.68
N SER A 220 -8.37 -1.35 18.14
CA SER A 220 -7.20 -2.26 18.12
C SER A 220 -7.22 -3.24 16.94
N LYS A 221 -8.20 -3.13 16.05
CA LYS A 221 -8.38 -4.05 14.91
C LYS A 221 -7.38 -3.76 13.80
N ILE A 222 -6.87 -4.82 13.20
CA ILE A 222 -6.00 -4.78 12.03
C ILE A 222 -6.68 -5.55 10.90
N LEU A 223 -6.81 -4.93 9.74
CA LEU A 223 -7.21 -5.61 8.51
C LEU A 223 -5.96 -6.24 7.89
N LEU A 224 -5.99 -7.56 7.72
CA LEU A 224 -4.99 -8.34 7.01
C LEU A 224 -5.55 -8.70 5.64
N CYS A 225 -4.75 -8.49 4.59
CA CYS A 225 -5.05 -8.91 3.24
C CYS A 225 -4.06 -10.01 2.86
N THR A 226 -4.57 -11.18 2.48
CA THR A 226 -3.77 -12.30 1.98
C THR A 226 -3.85 -12.40 0.47
N GLU A 227 -2.90 -13.11 -0.13
CA GLU A 227 -2.73 -13.17 -1.58
C GLU A 227 -3.92 -13.81 -2.31
N PHE A 228 -4.42 -14.94 -1.81
CA PHE A 228 -5.45 -15.78 -2.43
C PHE A 228 -6.63 -16.16 -1.52
N HIS A 229 -6.56 -15.84 -0.22
CA HIS A 229 -7.55 -16.25 0.79
C HIS A 229 -8.30 -15.07 1.43
N GLY A 230 -8.18 -13.89 0.84
CA GLY A 230 -9.07 -12.77 1.09
C GLY A 230 -8.64 -11.91 2.28
N LEU A 231 -9.63 -11.35 2.96
CA LEU A 231 -9.43 -10.36 4.02
C LEU A 231 -9.78 -10.94 5.39
N TYR A 232 -9.02 -10.55 6.39
CA TYR A 232 -9.19 -10.98 7.77
C TYR A 232 -9.08 -9.81 8.74
N ILE A 233 -9.80 -9.88 9.86
CA ILE A 233 -9.62 -9.00 11.01
C ILE A 233 -8.78 -9.72 12.06
N LEU A 234 -7.73 -9.05 12.51
CA LEU A 234 -6.92 -9.42 13.66
C LEU A 234 -7.25 -8.49 14.83
N GLU A 235 -7.66 -9.06 15.95
CA GLU A 235 -7.90 -8.36 17.22
C GLU A 235 -7.21 -9.13 18.35
N GLY A 236 -6.10 -8.57 18.85
CA GLY A 236 -5.18 -9.29 19.74
C GLY A 236 -4.53 -10.48 19.03
N LYS A 237 -4.91 -11.71 19.39
CA LYS A 237 -4.49 -12.96 18.72
C LYS A 237 -5.64 -13.66 17.96
N LYS A 238 -6.86 -13.10 18.02
CA LYS A 238 -8.02 -13.68 17.36
C LYS A 238 -8.08 -13.21 15.91
N VAL A 239 -8.28 -14.15 15.01
CA VAL A 239 -8.45 -13.92 13.58
C VAL A 239 -9.86 -14.29 13.19
N SER A 240 -10.52 -13.44 12.41
CA SER A 240 -11.82 -13.74 11.80
C SER A 240 -11.84 -13.27 10.35
N VAL A 241 -12.58 -13.97 9.49
CA VAL A 241 -12.77 -13.55 8.10
C VAL A 241 -13.47 -12.19 8.07
N PHE A 242 -12.98 -11.29 7.22
CA PHE A 242 -13.67 -10.06 6.85
C PHE A 242 -14.37 -10.31 5.51
N HIS A 243 -15.68 -10.55 5.58
CA HIS A 243 -16.49 -10.83 4.40
C HIS A 243 -16.60 -9.58 3.52
N VAL A 244 -16.42 -9.76 2.22
CA VAL A 244 -16.59 -8.72 1.20
C VAL A 244 -17.47 -9.22 0.08
N ASP A 245 -18.19 -8.30 -0.55
CA ASP A 245 -18.91 -8.58 -1.80
C ASP A 245 -17.92 -9.02 -2.89
N ASN A 246 -18.40 -9.89 -3.80
CA ASN A 246 -17.59 -10.44 -4.90
C ASN A 246 -16.27 -11.10 -4.44
N SER A 247 -16.26 -11.72 -3.26
CA SER A 247 -15.06 -12.34 -2.70
C SER A 247 -14.39 -13.33 -3.66
N SER A 248 -15.14 -14.18 -4.35
CA SER A 248 -14.60 -15.15 -5.32
C SER A 248 -13.78 -14.48 -6.43
N GLN A 249 -14.24 -13.34 -6.95
CA GLN A 249 -13.52 -12.57 -7.95
C GLN A 249 -12.23 -11.98 -7.36
N LEU A 250 -12.29 -11.43 -6.14
CA LEU A 250 -11.10 -10.91 -5.45
C LEU A 250 -10.05 -12.00 -5.22
N LEU A 251 -10.47 -13.20 -4.79
CA LEU A 251 -9.54 -14.33 -4.56
C LEU A 251 -8.86 -14.77 -5.86
N GLN A 252 -9.62 -14.83 -6.96
CA GLN A 252 -9.08 -15.15 -8.27
C GLN A 252 -8.16 -14.04 -8.79
N ALA A 253 -8.38 -12.79 -8.42
CA ALA A 253 -7.59 -11.66 -8.91
C ALA A 253 -6.15 -11.59 -8.35
N GLN A 254 -5.83 -12.37 -7.31
CA GLN A 254 -4.55 -12.36 -6.58
C GLN A 254 -4.26 -10.99 -5.96
N ALA A 255 -4.64 -10.79 -4.70
CA ALA A 255 -4.40 -9.53 -4.01
C ALA A 255 -2.89 -9.32 -3.81
N ASN A 256 -2.44 -8.07 -3.99
CA ASN A 256 -1.02 -7.72 -3.91
C ASN A 256 -0.76 -6.58 -2.92
N ARG A 257 -1.63 -5.56 -2.91
CA ARG A 257 -1.51 -4.40 -2.03
C ARG A 257 -2.88 -3.98 -1.53
N ALA A 258 -2.92 -3.32 -0.39
CA ALA A 258 -4.12 -2.66 0.08
C ALA A 258 -3.78 -1.39 0.84
N VAL A 259 -4.68 -0.40 0.76
CA VAL A 259 -4.65 0.83 1.56
C VAL A 259 -6.05 1.14 2.06
N ILE A 260 -6.13 1.95 3.11
CA ILE A 260 -7.38 2.58 3.52
C ILE A 260 -7.26 4.05 3.16
N THR A 261 -8.30 4.58 2.51
CA THR A 261 -8.43 6.00 2.20
C THR A 261 -8.31 6.87 3.45
N ARG A 262 -7.85 8.11 3.28
CA ARG A 262 -7.52 8.99 4.41
C ARG A 262 -8.70 9.29 5.34
N ASP A 263 -9.91 9.37 4.79
CA ASP A 263 -11.14 9.55 5.58
C ASP A 263 -11.55 8.29 6.36
N GLY A 264 -10.83 7.18 6.16
CA GLY A 264 -11.02 5.92 6.85
C GLY A 264 -12.21 5.11 6.33
N LYS A 265 -12.87 5.52 5.23
CA LYS A 265 -14.16 4.95 4.82
C LYS A 265 -14.08 3.86 3.77
N THR A 266 -13.02 3.88 2.96
CA THR A 266 -12.85 2.94 1.85
C THR A 266 -11.56 2.15 1.99
N ILE A 267 -11.69 0.83 1.95
CA ILE A 267 -10.60 -0.14 1.80
C ILE A 267 -10.39 -0.31 0.30
N VAL A 268 -9.17 -0.08 -0.18
CA VAL A 268 -8.79 -0.29 -1.58
C VAL A 268 -7.84 -1.46 -1.66
N VAL A 269 -8.21 -2.50 -2.39
CA VAL A 269 -7.36 -3.68 -2.64
C VAL A 269 -6.91 -3.67 -4.09
N GLY A 270 -5.59 -3.61 -4.29
CA GLY A 270 -4.94 -3.73 -5.60
C GLY A 270 -4.50 -5.18 -5.83
N THR A 271 -4.76 -5.66 -7.05
CA THR A 271 -4.57 -7.06 -7.42
C THR A 271 -3.58 -7.19 -8.59
N ILE A 272 -3.11 -8.41 -8.85
CA ILE A 272 -2.23 -8.68 -9.99
C ILE A 272 -3.03 -8.80 -11.28
N MET A 273 -4.21 -9.41 -11.24
CA MET A 273 -4.92 -9.85 -12.45
C MET A 273 -6.15 -9.02 -12.80
N ASP A 274 -6.74 -8.26 -11.87
CA ASP A 274 -8.03 -7.59 -12.08
C ASP A 274 -8.14 -6.19 -11.45
N GLY A 275 -7.04 -5.43 -11.46
CA GLY A 275 -7.06 -4.01 -11.07
C GLY A 275 -7.32 -3.78 -9.58
N ILE A 276 -8.17 -2.80 -9.26
CA ILE A 276 -8.48 -2.36 -7.90
C ILE A 276 -9.95 -2.57 -7.52
N PHE A 277 -10.17 -3.01 -6.28
CA PHE A 277 -11.47 -3.14 -5.65
C PHE A 277 -11.58 -2.13 -4.50
N GLY A 278 -12.65 -1.33 -4.49
CA GLY A 278 -12.97 -0.39 -3.42
C GLY A 278 -14.15 -0.91 -2.60
N TYR A 279 -13.94 -1.13 -1.31
CA TYR A 279 -14.96 -1.61 -0.36
C TYR A 279 -15.22 -0.58 0.73
N ASP A 280 -16.45 -0.50 1.23
CA ASP A 280 -16.72 0.20 2.50
C ASP A 280 -16.20 -0.61 3.71
N CYS A 281 -16.21 -0.02 4.90
CA CYS A 281 -15.74 -0.70 6.12
C CYS A 281 -16.63 -1.89 6.57
N ARG A 282 -17.76 -2.14 5.91
CA ARG A 282 -18.63 -3.30 6.13
C ARG A 282 -18.41 -4.40 5.10
N GLY A 283 -17.55 -4.15 4.09
CA GLY A 283 -17.23 -5.10 3.03
C GLY A 283 -18.10 -4.96 1.78
N HIS A 284 -18.95 -3.93 1.69
CA HIS A 284 -19.75 -3.70 0.49
C HIS A 284 -18.91 -3.15 -0.64
N LEU A 285 -19.05 -3.71 -1.84
CA LEU A 285 -18.33 -3.23 -3.02
C LEU A 285 -18.88 -1.86 -3.44
N LEU A 286 -18.01 -0.85 -3.42
CA LEU A 286 -18.32 0.51 -3.86
C LEU A 286 -18.05 0.65 -5.36
N TRP A 287 -16.90 0.15 -5.81
CA TRP A 287 -16.46 0.20 -7.19
C TRP A 287 -15.36 -0.83 -7.45
N HIS A 288 -15.23 -1.21 -8.72
CA HIS A 288 -14.17 -2.09 -9.22
C HIS A 288 -13.64 -1.51 -10.52
N TYR A 289 -12.33 -1.29 -10.59
CA TYR A 289 -11.68 -0.75 -11.78
C TYR A 289 -10.57 -1.66 -12.28
N ASN A 290 -10.60 -1.91 -13.58
CA ASN A 290 -9.62 -2.70 -14.29
C ASN A 290 -9.36 -2.08 -15.68
N LYS A 291 -8.56 -2.77 -16.50
CA LYS A 291 -8.17 -2.33 -17.84
C LYS A 291 -9.37 -2.17 -18.77
N GLN A 292 -10.43 -2.96 -18.57
CA GLN A 292 -11.62 -2.92 -19.41
C GLN A 292 -12.47 -1.68 -19.14
N ASN A 293 -12.38 -1.09 -17.94
CA ASN A 293 -13.33 -0.05 -17.55
C ASN A 293 -12.74 1.29 -17.12
N ARG A 294 -11.45 1.46 -16.74
CA ARG A 294 -10.81 2.78 -16.53
C ARG A 294 -9.27 2.77 -16.40
N LEU A 295 -8.65 1.67 -15.95
CA LEU A 295 -7.20 1.63 -15.67
C LEU A 295 -6.37 1.40 -16.94
N GLY A 296 -5.11 1.86 -16.94
CA GLY A 296 -4.15 1.51 -17.99
C GLY A 296 -3.66 0.05 -17.95
N ASN A 297 -3.76 -0.63 -16.80
CA ASN A 297 -3.31 -2.00 -16.59
C ASN A 297 -4.08 -2.65 -15.43
N ASN A 298 -4.16 -3.99 -15.42
CA ASN A 298 -4.74 -4.76 -14.31
C ASN A 298 -3.76 -4.95 -13.15
N THR A 299 -2.45 -5.01 -13.42
CA THR A 299 -1.46 -5.29 -12.37
C THR A 299 -1.20 -4.04 -11.55
N VAL A 300 -1.60 -4.08 -10.28
CA VAL A 300 -1.41 -3.01 -9.30
C VAL A 300 -0.23 -3.36 -8.40
N LEU A 301 0.91 -2.71 -8.63
CA LEU A 301 2.16 -2.99 -7.90
C LEU A 301 2.26 -2.22 -6.56
N MET A 302 1.66 -1.04 -6.49
CA MET A 302 1.65 -0.17 -5.32
C MET A 302 0.37 0.65 -5.24
N LEU A 303 -0.08 0.89 -4.01
CA LEU A 303 -1.15 1.84 -3.68
C LEU A 303 -0.62 2.78 -2.60
N TYR A 304 -0.98 4.06 -2.71
CA TYR A 304 -0.60 5.08 -1.75
C TYR A 304 -1.69 6.13 -1.66
N CYS A 305 -2.07 6.49 -0.43
CA CYS A 305 -2.96 7.60 -0.15
C CYS A 305 -2.08 8.81 0.16
N ASP A 306 -2.18 9.85 -0.68
CA ASP A 306 -1.47 11.12 -0.49
C ASP A 306 -2.10 11.99 0.60
N ARG A 307 -1.46 13.14 0.87
CA ARG A 307 -1.88 14.12 1.88
C ARG A 307 -2.99 15.04 1.42
#